data_AF-A0A496J5J7-F1
#
_entry.id   AF-A0A496J5J7-F1
#
_cell.length_a   1.000
_cell.length_b   1.000
_cell.length_c   1.000
_cell.angle_alpha   90.00
_cell.angle_beta   90.00
_cell.angle_gamma   90.00
#
_symmetry.space_group_name_H-M   'P 1'
#
loop_
_entity.id
_entity.type
_entity.pdbx_description
1 polymer ?
#
loop_
_entity_poly.entity_id
_entity_poly.type
_entity_poly.pdbx_seq_one_letter_code
_entity_poly.pdbx_strand_id
1 'polypeptide(L)'
;MNAQNLPDQIIPIFMSFDKNYALGASVSLYSLLSHASRHTSAIDFSPLNQNNKLLGANIVYKIHCLVKGVTLEQQNKLLKTLEPFKTFASLEFIDINSLDHSIESYLNESCSKRYGGLLVLCRLLLASLFPNYSKIISIDVDTVFLGDVASAYFALDNDPTKLLGMVRDTFSHLPFEAFCDFIERTCKNFKMDFSRFSQNELKRIHQGFNMGFLVANLDLWRENGFEKIALEFLKTRGKDLFYPEQCLINMVFWKRVLELPIYYNCYSDFFKKYYPKNIIMLHFIQYKPWRSVSSLNGRLICYEAEASFWLANLFCTPFKNDFFKERLEMAKDQQMQSFKTHIRSKTIRDYFYFRIKNILKSFCKTKH
;
A
#
# COMPACT_ATOMS: atom_id res chain seq x y z
N MET A 1 -6.70 -30.94 30.28
CA MET A 1 -7.68 -30.06 29.62
C MET A 1 -7.27 -29.99 28.17
N ASN A 2 -8.09 -30.54 27.26
CA ASN A 2 -7.77 -30.57 25.83
C ASN A 2 -7.62 -29.13 25.33
N ALA A 3 -6.47 -28.80 24.75
CA ALA A 3 -6.29 -27.58 24.00
C ALA A 3 -7.28 -27.64 22.83
N GLN A 4 -8.46 -27.04 22.99
CA GLN A 4 -9.31 -26.73 21.86
C GLN A 4 -8.49 -25.81 20.97
N ASN A 5 -8.03 -26.32 19.81
CA ASN A 5 -7.45 -25.49 18.78
C ASN A 5 -8.51 -24.46 18.40
N LEU A 6 -8.35 -23.25 18.91
CA LEU A 6 -9.18 -22.11 18.54
C LEU A 6 -9.11 -21.97 17.01
N PRO A 7 -10.23 -21.59 16.35
CA PRO A 7 -10.19 -21.36 14.92
C PRO A 7 -9.15 -20.28 14.60
N ASP A 8 -8.47 -20.44 13.47
CA ASP A 8 -7.48 -19.46 13.02
C ASP A 8 -8.14 -18.08 12.87
N GLN A 9 -7.43 -17.06 13.33
CA GLN A 9 -7.80 -15.68 13.10
C GLN A 9 -7.45 -15.30 11.66
N ILE A 10 -8.47 -15.03 10.85
CA ILE A 10 -8.28 -14.58 9.46
C ILE A 10 -8.06 -13.07 9.45
N ILE A 11 -6.99 -12.60 8.80
CA ILE A 11 -6.78 -11.19 8.47
C ILE A 11 -6.85 -11.05 6.94
N PRO A 12 -7.98 -10.58 6.38
CA PRO A 12 -8.08 -10.33 4.95
C PRO A 12 -7.40 -9.01 4.60
N ILE A 13 -6.67 -9.03 3.48
CA ILE A 13 -5.94 -7.88 2.94
C ILE A 13 -6.37 -7.68 1.49
N PHE A 14 -6.73 -6.45 1.13
CA PHE A 14 -7.06 -6.04 -0.22
C PHE A 14 -5.95 -5.17 -0.82
N MET A 15 -5.62 -5.44 -2.07
CA MET A 15 -4.70 -4.64 -2.89
C MET A 15 -5.29 -4.49 -4.29
N SER A 16 -5.05 -3.35 -4.94
CA SER A 16 -5.49 -3.12 -6.32
C SER A 16 -4.37 -2.50 -7.17
N PHE A 17 -4.13 -3.06 -8.36
CA PHE A 17 -3.05 -2.59 -9.24
C PHE A 17 -3.16 -3.06 -10.69
N ASP A 18 -2.42 -2.40 -11.58
CA ASP A 18 -2.27 -2.81 -12.98
C ASP A 18 -0.95 -3.57 -13.21
N LYS A 19 -0.77 -4.07 -14.45
CA LYS A 19 0.46 -4.75 -14.88
C LYS A 19 1.77 -3.98 -14.63
N ASN A 20 1.74 -2.65 -14.59
CA ASN A 20 2.93 -1.82 -14.42
C ASN A 20 3.37 -1.76 -12.95
N TYR A 21 2.49 -2.13 -12.03
CA TYR A 21 2.76 -2.19 -10.60
C TYR A 21 3.00 -3.62 -10.10
N ALA A 22 2.90 -4.66 -10.94
CA ALA A 22 3.13 -6.05 -10.53
C ALA A 22 4.50 -6.27 -9.86
N LEU A 23 5.54 -5.59 -10.34
CA LEU A 23 6.87 -5.66 -9.75
C LEU A 23 6.92 -5.00 -8.35
N GLY A 24 6.29 -3.83 -8.18
CA GLY A 24 6.13 -3.18 -6.88
C GLY A 24 5.31 -4.03 -5.90
N ALA A 25 4.19 -4.57 -6.37
CA ALA A 25 3.33 -5.47 -5.61
C ALA A 25 4.09 -6.70 -5.09
N SER A 26 5.01 -7.27 -5.86
CA SER A 26 5.82 -8.40 -5.40
C SER A 26 6.67 -8.05 -4.17
N VAL A 27 7.23 -6.83 -4.13
CA VAL A 27 8.02 -6.34 -2.98
C VAL A 27 7.11 -6.05 -1.79
N SER A 28 5.98 -5.39 -2.03
CA SER A 28 4.98 -5.12 -1.00
C SER A 28 4.50 -6.42 -0.33
N LEU A 29 4.07 -7.41 -1.11
CA LEU A 29 3.62 -8.72 -0.62
C LEU A 29 4.70 -9.47 0.17
N TYR A 30 5.92 -9.57 -0.39
CA TYR A 30 7.01 -10.29 0.27
C TYR A 30 7.39 -9.64 1.60
N SER A 31 7.57 -8.32 1.60
CA SER A 31 7.98 -7.59 2.80
C SER A 31 6.89 -7.60 3.88
N LEU A 32 5.61 -7.49 3.49
CA LEU A 32 4.47 -7.61 4.41
C LEU A 32 4.49 -8.94 5.15
N LEU A 33 4.55 -10.06 4.40
CA LEU A 33 4.49 -11.40 4.97
C LEU A 33 5.76 -11.80 5.73
N SER A 34 6.91 -11.19 5.39
CA SER A 34 8.17 -11.39 6.13
C SER A 34 8.12 -10.83 7.55
N HIS A 35 7.30 -9.81 7.81
CA HIS A 35 7.14 -9.17 9.12
C HIS A 35 5.81 -9.52 9.81
N ALA A 36 4.94 -10.28 9.14
CA ALA A 36 3.59 -10.60 9.62
C ALA A 36 3.60 -11.48 10.89
N SER A 37 2.84 -11.07 11.90
CA SER A 37 2.58 -11.87 13.09
C SER A 37 1.85 -13.17 12.73
N ARG A 38 2.31 -14.30 13.29
CA ARG A 38 1.73 -15.64 13.00
C ARG A 38 0.77 -16.14 14.06
N HIS A 39 0.73 -15.47 15.21
CA HIS A 39 -0.09 -15.84 16.34
C HIS A 39 -0.54 -14.56 17.06
N THR A 40 -1.76 -14.53 17.57
CA THR A 40 -2.34 -13.34 18.21
C THR A 40 -1.54 -12.85 19.42
N SER A 41 -0.89 -13.76 20.15
CA SER A 41 -0.01 -13.41 21.28
C SER A 41 1.31 -12.75 20.87
N ALA A 42 1.69 -12.81 19.60
CA ALA A 42 2.90 -12.19 19.08
C ALA A 42 2.65 -10.75 18.55
N ILE A 43 1.39 -10.32 18.50
CA ILE A 43 1.02 -8.99 18.03
C ILE A 43 1.53 -7.95 19.03
N ASP A 44 2.31 -7.00 18.51
CA ASP A 44 2.70 -5.81 19.25
C ASP A 44 1.65 -4.70 19.07
N PHE A 45 0.93 -4.39 20.15
CA PHE A 45 -0.03 -3.29 20.23
C PHE A 45 0.59 -1.96 20.67
N SER A 46 1.88 -1.93 21.02
CA SER A 46 2.58 -0.71 21.40
C SER A 46 2.45 0.42 20.38
N PRO A 47 2.39 0.18 19.05
CA PRO A 47 2.18 1.26 18.09
C PRO A 47 0.86 1.99 18.29
N LEU A 48 -0.20 1.30 18.74
CA LEU A 48 -1.55 1.83 18.85
C LEU A 48 -1.93 2.29 20.26
N ASN A 49 -1.04 2.06 21.26
CA ASN A 49 -1.35 2.24 22.68
C ASN A 49 -2.70 1.57 23.08
N GLN A 50 -2.91 0.34 22.58
CA GLN A 50 -4.14 -0.43 22.81
C GLN A 50 -3.91 -1.57 23.80
N ASN A 51 -4.94 -1.85 24.60
CA ASN A 51 -4.99 -3.00 25.49
C ASN A 51 -5.97 -4.04 24.96
N ASN A 52 -5.61 -4.71 23.86
CA ASN A 52 -6.40 -5.82 23.33
C ASN A 52 -6.04 -7.13 24.02
N LYS A 53 -7.04 -7.82 24.57
CA LYS A 53 -6.92 -9.20 25.06
C LYS A 53 -7.47 -10.15 24.02
N LEU A 54 -6.61 -10.63 23.15
CA LEU A 54 -6.98 -11.60 22.13
C LEU A 54 -6.86 -13.03 22.69
N LEU A 55 -7.77 -13.90 22.26
CA LEU A 55 -7.61 -15.33 22.47
C LEU A 55 -6.40 -15.83 21.66
N GLY A 56 -5.66 -16.79 22.21
CA GLY A 56 -4.48 -17.37 21.57
C GLY A 56 -4.88 -18.19 20.33
N ALA A 57 -4.67 -17.63 19.14
CA ALA A 57 -4.99 -18.26 17.87
C ALA A 57 -3.88 -18.00 16.85
N ASN A 58 -3.68 -18.93 15.92
CA ASN A 58 -2.83 -18.66 14.76
C ASN A 58 -3.49 -17.60 13.89
N ILE A 59 -2.67 -16.87 13.12
CA ILE A 59 -3.14 -15.86 12.18
C ILE A 59 -2.94 -16.39 10.76
N VAL A 60 -3.99 -16.33 9.95
CA VAL A 60 -3.95 -16.65 8.52
C VAL A 60 -4.29 -15.40 7.71
N TYR A 61 -3.40 -15.00 6.82
CA TYR A 61 -3.59 -13.85 5.95
C TYR A 61 -4.21 -14.28 4.62
N LYS A 62 -5.35 -13.69 4.27
CA LYS A 62 -6.00 -13.91 2.97
C LYS A 62 -5.87 -12.67 2.11
N ILE A 63 -4.99 -12.71 1.12
CA ILE A 63 -4.67 -11.56 0.27
C ILE A 63 -5.50 -11.63 -1.01
N HIS A 64 -6.21 -10.54 -1.30
CA HIS A 64 -7.09 -10.37 -2.45
C HIS A 64 -6.56 -9.24 -3.32
N CYS A 65 -6.11 -9.58 -4.52
CA CYS A 65 -5.54 -8.63 -5.47
C CYS A 65 -6.49 -8.37 -6.63
N LEU A 66 -7.11 -7.19 -6.68
CA LEU A 66 -7.85 -6.72 -7.85
C LEU A 66 -6.87 -6.24 -8.92
N VAL A 67 -6.83 -6.90 -10.07
CA VAL A 67 -5.79 -6.70 -11.08
C VAL A 67 -6.35 -6.23 -12.42
N LYS A 68 -5.64 -5.30 -13.07
CA LYS A 68 -5.91 -4.85 -14.45
C LYS A 68 -4.77 -5.23 -15.39
N GLY A 69 -5.04 -6.19 -16.27
CA GLY A 69 -4.10 -6.60 -17.33
C GLY A 69 -2.79 -7.25 -16.84
N VAL A 70 -2.73 -7.69 -15.57
CA VAL A 70 -1.59 -8.43 -15.01
C VAL A 70 -1.56 -9.81 -15.66
N THR A 71 -0.47 -10.11 -16.37
CA THR A 71 -0.38 -11.33 -17.19
C THR A 71 -0.32 -12.59 -16.33
N LEU A 72 -0.66 -13.75 -16.91
CA LEU A 72 -0.52 -15.04 -16.22
C LEU A 72 0.92 -15.30 -15.74
N GLU A 73 1.93 -14.86 -16.52
CA GLU A 73 3.34 -14.92 -16.10
C GLU A 73 3.59 -14.09 -14.83
N GLN A 74 3.08 -12.85 -14.79
CA GLN A 74 3.20 -11.98 -13.63
C GLN A 74 2.45 -12.56 -12.42
N GLN A 75 1.23 -13.06 -12.60
CA GLN A 75 0.46 -13.73 -11.55
C GLN A 75 1.21 -14.96 -10.99
N ASN A 76 1.80 -15.79 -11.85
CA ASN A 76 2.63 -16.92 -11.43
C ASN A 76 3.87 -16.49 -10.65
N LYS A 77 4.52 -15.38 -11.03
CA LYS A 77 5.66 -14.82 -10.27
C LYS A 77 5.21 -14.28 -8.91
N LEU A 78 4.02 -13.68 -8.81
CA LEU A 78 3.42 -13.23 -7.55
C LEU A 78 3.09 -14.42 -6.63
N LEU A 79 2.45 -15.47 -7.15
CA LEU A 79 2.20 -16.71 -6.38
C LEU A 79 3.51 -17.32 -5.87
N LYS A 80 4.54 -17.41 -6.73
CA LYS A 80 5.88 -17.87 -6.33
C LYS A 80 6.54 -16.99 -5.27
N THR A 81 6.19 -15.70 -5.21
CA THR A 81 6.67 -14.79 -4.16
C THR A 81 6.09 -15.16 -2.79
N LEU A 82 4.90 -15.76 -2.76
CA LEU A 82 4.23 -16.19 -1.53
C LEU A 82 4.60 -17.60 -1.07
N GLU A 83 5.24 -18.42 -1.90
CA GLU A 83 5.61 -19.81 -1.54
C GLU A 83 6.28 -19.96 -0.16
N PRO A 84 7.20 -19.07 0.28
CA PRO A 84 7.79 -19.16 1.62
C PRO A 84 6.79 -18.99 2.78
N PHE A 85 5.60 -18.45 2.51
CA PHE A 85 4.59 -18.07 3.50
C PHE A 85 3.30 -18.90 3.39
N LYS A 86 3.24 -19.89 2.49
CA LYS A 86 2.02 -20.65 2.17
C LYS A 86 1.37 -21.40 3.34
N THR A 87 2.08 -21.58 4.45
CA THR A 87 1.52 -22.22 5.66
C THR A 87 0.58 -21.30 6.44
N PHE A 88 0.63 -19.98 6.21
CA PHE A 88 -0.17 -18.99 6.93
C PHE A 88 -0.68 -17.84 6.05
N ALA A 89 -0.45 -17.89 4.73
CA ALA A 89 -0.91 -16.86 3.80
C ALA A 89 -1.38 -17.47 2.46
N SER A 90 -2.43 -16.87 1.88
CA SER A 90 -2.91 -17.17 0.52
C SER A 90 -3.04 -15.90 -0.30
N LEU A 91 -2.99 -16.04 -1.63
CA LEU A 91 -3.19 -14.97 -2.60
C LEU A 91 -4.19 -15.39 -3.66
N GLU A 92 -5.20 -14.57 -3.85
CA GLU A 92 -6.24 -14.70 -4.87
C GLU A 92 -6.25 -13.45 -5.76
N PHE A 93 -6.53 -13.65 -7.04
CA PHE A 93 -6.65 -12.57 -8.02
C PHE A 93 -8.11 -12.39 -8.42
N ILE A 94 -8.54 -11.14 -8.45
CA ILE A 94 -9.84 -10.73 -8.99
C ILE A 94 -9.53 -9.93 -10.25
N ASP A 95 -10.01 -10.38 -11.41
CA ASP A 95 -9.86 -9.60 -12.63
C ASP A 95 -10.82 -8.41 -12.59
N ILE A 96 -10.31 -7.20 -12.79
CA ILE A 96 -11.13 -5.99 -12.79
C ILE A 96 -12.29 -6.04 -13.79
N ASN A 97 -12.14 -6.76 -14.90
CA ASN A 97 -13.18 -6.89 -15.92
C ASN A 97 -14.39 -7.71 -15.45
N SER A 98 -14.28 -8.39 -14.29
CA SER A 98 -15.40 -9.09 -13.67
C SER A 98 -16.35 -8.16 -12.89
N LEU A 99 -15.98 -6.89 -12.74
CA LEU A 99 -16.72 -5.90 -11.95
C LEU A 99 -17.48 -4.90 -12.83
N ASP A 100 -18.48 -4.24 -12.24
CA ASP A 100 -19.17 -3.14 -12.91
C ASP A 100 -18.29 -1.89 -13.00
N HIS A 101 -18.02 -1.46 -14.24
CA HIS A 101 -17.23 -0.27 -14.54
C HIS A 101 -18.06 1.02 -14.57
N SER A 102 -19.38 0.97 -14.35
CA SER A 102 -20.26 2.14 -14.41
C SER A 102 -19.81 3.30 -13.50
N ILE A 103 -19.22 2.97 -12.35
CA ILE A 103 -18.70 3.94 -11.38
C ILE A 103 -17.56 4.80 -11.93
N GLU A 104 -16.83 4.34 -12.96
CA GLU A 104 -15.77 5.13 -13.59
C GLU A 104 -16.31 6.39 -14.27
N SER A 105 -17.57 6.37 -14.72
CA SER A 105 -18.24 7.51 -15.36
C SER A 105 -18.42 8.72 -14.42
N TYR A 106 -18.28 8.50 -13.11
CA TYR A 106 -18.37 9.54 -12.08
C TYR A 106 -17.06 10.31 -11.94
N LEU A 107 -15.96 9.84 -12.54
CA LEU A 107 -14.67 10.52 -12.47
C LEU A 107 -14.48 11.50 -13.62
N ASN A 108 -13.68 12.53 -13.35
CA ASN A 108 -13.07 13.33 -14.41
C ASN A 108 -12.19 12.43 -15.29
N GLU A 109 -12.21 12.63 -16.61
CA GLU A 109 -11.42 11.86 -17.57
C GLU A 109 -9.92 11.82 -17.21
N SER A 110 -9.35 12.95 -16.78
CA SER A 110 -7.94 13.06 -16.42
C SER A 110 -7.62 12.25 -15.16
N CYS A 111 -8.55 12.22 -14.19
CA CYS A 111 -8.41 11.40 -12.99
C CYS A 111 -8.57 9.91 -13.33
N SER A 112 -9.59 9.54 -14.10
CA SER A 112 -9.82 8.15 -14.52
C SER A 112 -8.61 7.57 -15.24
N LYS A 113 -8.06 8.31 -16.22
CA LYS A 113 -6.84 7.91 -16.95
C LYS A 113 -5.62 7.76 -16.05
N ARG A 114 -5.43 8.67 -15.09
CA ARG A 114 -4.24 8.64 -14.21
C ARG A 114 -4.29 7.50 -13.21
N TYR A 115 -5.44 7.26 -12.60
CA TYR A 115 -5.58 6.34 -11.47
C TYR A 115 -6.16 4.97 -11.84
N GLY A 116 -6.43 4.74 -13.13
CA GLY A 116 -6.98 3.47 -13.59
C GLY A 116 -8.45 3.27 -13.24
N GLY A 117 -9.20 4.37 -13.08
CA GLY A 117 -10.65 4.38 -12.89
C GLY A 117 -11.11 3.52 -11.71
N LEU A 118 -11.65 2.34 -12.02
CA LEU A 118 -12.16 1.39 -11.05
C LEU A 118 -11.09 0.84 -10.09
N LEU A 119 -9.80 0.84 -10.49
CA LEU A 119 -8.72 0.36 -9.62
C LEU A 119 -8.60 1.13 -8.30
N VAL A 120 -8.88 2.43 -8.31
CA VAL A 120 -8.95 3.21 -7.07
C VAL A 120 -10.34 3.11 -6.44
N LEU A 121 -11.41 3.26 -7.23
CA LEU A 121 -12.76 3.34 -6.66
C LEU A 121 -13.27 2.05 -6.03
N CYS A 122 -12.75 0.88 -6.41
CA CYS A 122 -13.13 -0.40 -5.82
C CYS A 122 -12.90 -0.48 -4.30
N ARG A 123 -11.99 0.34 -3.75
CA ARG A 123 -11.76 0.43 -2.29
C ARG A 123 -12.96 0.99 -1.54
N LEU A 124 -13.87 1.68 -2.23
CA LEU A 124 -15.15 2.14 -1.69
C LEU A 124 -16.25 1.06 -1.75
N LEU A 125 -15.97 -0.09 -2.37
CA LEU A 125 -16.90 -1.20 -2.60
C LEU A 125 -16.51 -2.49 -1.86
N LEU A 126 -15.65 -2.38 -0.84
CA LEU A 126 -15.09 -3.54 -0.14
C LEU A 126 -16.15 -4.38 0.58
N ALA A 127 -17.25 -3.79 1.04
CA ALA A 127 -18.29 -4.53 1.75
C ALA A 127 -19.12 -5.40 0.79
N SER A 128 -19.34 -4.93 -0.44
CA SER A 128 -19.96 -5.70 -1.52
C SER A 128 -19.00 -6.74 -2.12
N LEU A 129 -17.72 -6.40 -2.29
CA LEU A 129 -16.71 -7.32 -2.81
C LEU A 129 -16.42 -8.47 -1.85
N PHE A 130 -16.51 -8.23 -0.55
CA PHE A 130 -16.18 -9.22 0.49
C PHE A 130 -17.29 -9.34 1.55
N PRO A 131 -18.44 -9.96 1.20
CA PRO A 131 -19.59 -10.05 2.10
C PRO A 131 -19.30 -10.88 3.36
N ASN A 132 -18.32 -11.79 3.30
CA ASN A 132 -17.99 -12.73 4.37
C ASN A 132 -16.96 -12.20 5.38
N TYR A 133 -16.43 -10.98 5.19
CA TYR A 133 -15.49 -10.38 6.14
C TYR A 133 -16.18 -9.29 6.96
N SER A 134 -15.89 -9.27 8.26
CA SER A 134 -16.29 -8.20 9.18
C SER A 134 -15.39 -6.98 9.08
N LYS A 135 -14.08 -7.21 8.88
CA LYS A 135 -13.05 -6.17 8.69
C LYS A 135 -12.06 -6.59 7.62
N ILE A 136 -11.45 -5.61 6.97
CA ILE A 136 -10.39 -5.81 5.96
C ILE A 136 -9.34 -4.71 6.02
N ILE A 137 -8.07 -5.04 5.76
CA ILE A 137 -7.02 -4.05 5.54
C ILE A 137 -6.91 -3.80 4.03
N SER A 138 -6.90 -2.53 3.58
CA SER A 138 -6.59 -2.17 2.20
C SER A 138 -5.29 -1.38 2.15
N ILE A 139 -4.40 -1.75 1.21
CA ILE A 139 -3.03 -1.24 1.14
C ILE A 139 -2.66 -0.92 -0.32
N ASP A 140 -1.97 0.20 -0.51
CA ASP A 140 -1.27 0.49 -1.75
C ASP A 140 -0.09 -0.47 -2.00
N VAL A 141 0.14 -0.83 -3.27
CA VAL A 141 1.17 -1.83 -3.65
C VAL A 141 2.55 -1.24 -3.92
N ASP A 142 2.68 0.08 -3.92
CA ASP A 142 3.92 0.81 -4.04
C ASP A 142 4.55 1.08 -2.66
N THR A 143 4.68 0.00 -1.90
CA THR A 143 5.06 0.01 -0.49
C THR A 143 6.18 -0.99 -0.20
N VAL A 144 6.88 -0.79 0.93
CA VAL A 144 7.73 -1.81 1.56
C VAL A 144 7.49 -1.81 3.06
N PHE A 145 7.32 -3.00 3.64
CA PHE A 145 7.07 -3.18 5.07
C PHE A 145 8.37 -3.45 5.84
N LEU A 146 8.47 -2.81 7.00
CA LEU A 146 9.57 -2.94 7.96
C LEU A 146 9.06 -3.40 9.35
N GLY A 147 7.75 -3.63 9.48
CA GLY A 147 7.10 -4.06 10.71
C GLY A 147 5.77 -4.76 10.46
N ASP A 148 5.20 -5.30 11.54
CA ASP A 148 3.93 -6.03 11.51
C ASP A 148 2.73 -5.09 11.35
N VAL A 149 1.72 -5.53 10.60
CA VAL A 149 0.47 -4.80 10.36
C VAL A 149 -0.71 -5.34 11.17
N ALA A 150 -0.57 -6.49 11.83
CA ALA A 150 -1.69 -7.19 12.46
C ALA A 150 -2.39 -6.34 13.53
N SER A 151 -1.65 -5.57 14.32
CA SER A 151 -2.24 -4.71 15.35
C SER A 151 -3.24 -3.70 14.77
N ALA A 152 -3.01 -3.16 13.57
CA ALA A 152 -3.94 -2.24 12.92
C ALA A 152 -5.30 -2.90 12.63
N TYR A 153 -5.34 -4.19 12.31
CA TYR A 153 -6.59 -4.92 12.08
C TYR A 153 -7.54 -4.86 13.27
N PHE A 154 -6.99 -4.91 14.50
CA PHE A 154 -7.75 -4.86 15.74
C PHE A 154 -7.94 -3.43 16.26
N ALA A 155 -7.46 -2.42 15.52
CA ALA A 155 -7.50 -1.04 15.99
C ALA A 155 -8.95 -0.56 16.22
N LEU A 156 -9.87 -0.99 15.36
CA LEU A 156 -11.29 -0.62 15.39
C LEU A 156 -12.09 -1.34 16.47
N ASP A 157 -11.56 -2.41 17.08
CA ASP A 157 -12.32 -3.19 18.08
C ASP A 157 -12.59 -2.41 19.36
N ASN A 158 -11.79 -1.37 19.62
CA ASN A 158 -11.92 -0.50 20.78
C ASN A 158 -12.81 0.73 20.54
N ASP A 159 -13.25 0.97 19.30
CA ASP A 159 -14.14 2.09 18.96
C ASP A 159 -15.18 1.66 17.92
N PRO A 160 -16.32 1.10 18.38
CA PRO A 160 -17.35 0.55 17.49
C PRO A 160 -18.10 1.64 16.70
N THR A 161 -17.80 2.92 16.94
CA THR A 161 -18.39 4.01 16.16
C THR A 161 -17.62 4.28 14.87
N LYS A 162 -16.39 3.77 14.75
CA LYS A 162 -15.48 4.10 13.65
C LYS A 162 -15.62 3.12 12.50
N LEU A 163 -15.79 3.67 11.30
CA LEU A 163 -15.96 2.90 10.06
C LEU A 163 -14.61 2.51 9.45
N LEU A 164 -13.57 3.26 9.79
CA LEU A 164 -12.28 3.27 9.12
C LEU A 164 -11.18 3.55 10.14
N GLY A 165 -10.04 2.87 10.00
CA GLY A 165 -8.77 3.24 10.64
C GLY A 165 -7.79 3.68 9.56
N MET A 166 -7.30 4.91 9.60
CA MET A 166 -6.44 5.47 8.54
C MET A 166 -5.35 6.37 9.10
N VAL A 167 -4.29 6.56 8.33
CA VAL A 167 -3.17 7.43 8.70
C VAL A 167 -3.40 8.85 8.18
N ARG A 168 -3.14 9.85 9.03
CA ARG A 168 -3.23 11.26 8.65
C ARG A 168 -2.27 11.58 7.51
N ASP A 169 -2.75 12.33 6.52
CA ASP A 169 -1.93 12.74 5.37
C ASP A 169 -0.92 13.81 5.80
N THR A 170 0.26 13.77 5.17
CA THR A 170 1.30 14.79 5.34
C THR A 170 0.86 16.20 4.92
N PHE A 171 -0.25 16.35 4.20
CA PHE A 171 -0.88 17.66 3.96
C PHE A 171 -1.08 18.45 5.26
N SER A 172 -1.39 17.78 6.37
CA SER A 172 -1.59 18.39 7.67
C SER A 172 -0.33 19.10 8.23
N HIS A 173 0.86 18.77 7.72
CA HIS A 173 2.12 19.42 8.08
C HIS A 173 2.43 20.68 7.26
N LEU A 174 1.70 20.92 6.16
CA LEU A 174 1.86 22.14 5.36
C LEU A 174 1.06 23.28 5.99
N PRO A 175 1.55 24.54 5.94
CA PRO A 175 0.69 25.70 6.14
C PRO A 175 -0.52 25.63 5.21
N PHE A 176 -1.69 26.07 5.69
CA PHE A 176 -2.94 25.90 4.95
C PHE A 176 -2.92 26.59 3.59
N GLU A 177 -2.29 27.78 3.48
CA GLU A 177 -2.13 28.49 2.21
C GLU A 177 -1.28 27.69 1.22
N ALA A 178 -0.15 27.14 1.69
CA ALA A 178 0.73 26.32 0.85
C ALA A 178 0.04 25.02 0.37
N PHE A 179 -0.83 24.45 1.20
CA PHE A 179 -1.71 23.35 0.80
C PHE A 179 -2.70 23.80 -0.28
N CYS A 180 -3.38 24.94 -0.11
CA CYS A 180 -4.30 25.47 -1.11
C CYS A 180 -3.60 25.70 -2.47
N ASP A 181 -2.41 26.30 -2.48
CA ASP A 181 -1.62 26.51 -3.70
C ASP A 181 -1.23 25.18 -4.37
N PHE A 182 -0.93 24.16 -3.58
CA PHE A 182 -0.67 22.82 -4.09
C PHE A 182 -1.93 22.20 -4.73
N ILE A 183 -3.09 22.32 -4.08
CA ILE A 183 -4.35 21.79 -4.61
C ILE A 183 -4.80 22.55 -5.85
N GLU A 184 -4.65 23.88 -5.91
CA GLU A 184 -5.01 24.66 -7.08
C GLU A 184 -4.19 24.22 -8.32
N ARG A 185 -2.87 24.03 -8.15
CA ARG A 185 -2.00 23.48 -9.21
C ARG A 185 -2.42 22.07 -9.60
N THR A 186 -2.79 21.24 -8.63
CA THR A 186 -3.25 19.88 -8.87
C THR A 186 -4.56 19.87 -9.67
N CYS A 187 -5.53 20.71 -9.32
CA CYS A 187 -6.77 20.89 -10.06
C CYS A 187 -6.51 21.35 -11.50
N LYS A 188 -5.60 22.31 -11.73
CA LYS A 188 -5.18 22.73 -13.08
C LYS A 188 -4.65 21.54 -13.89
N ASN A 189 -3.79 20.71 -13.31
CA ASN A 189 -3.24 19.51 -13.98
C ASN A 189 -4.32 18.48 -14.37
N PHE A 190 -5.40 18.37 -13.57
CA PHE A 190 -6.53 17.49 -13.87
C PHE A 190 -7.65 18.16 -14.67
N LYS A 191 -7.48 19.42 -15.08
CA LYS A 191 -8.51 20.22 -15.77
C LYS A 191 -9.79 20.35 -14.93
N MET A 192 -9.60 20.76 -13.69
CA MET A 192 -10.65 20.89 -12.69
C MET A 192 -10.70 22.31 -12.14
N ASP A 193 -11.89 22.74 -11.74
CA ASP A 193 -12.13 24.07 -11.18
C ASP A 193 -11.93 24.04 -9.65
N PHE A 194 -10.85 24.66 -9.17
CA PHE A 194 -10.54 24.75 -7.74
C PHE A 194 -11.63 25.48 -6.95
N SER A 195 -12.38 26.41 -7.56
CA SER A 195 -13.43 27.16 -6.87
C SER A 195 -14.63 26.29 -6.43
N ARG A 196 -14.70 25.06 -6.94
CA ARG A 196 -15.70 24.05 -6.54
C ARG A 196 -15.49 23.52 -5.12
N PHE A 197 -14.33 23.80 -4.52
CA PHE A 197 -14.05 23.43 -3.13
C PHE A 197 -14.36 24.58 -2.19
N SER A 198 -15.27 24.34 -1.26
CA SER A 198 -15.49 25.24 -0.13
C SER A 198 -14.30 25.23 0.84
N GLN A 199 -14.14 26.30 1.60
CA GLN A 199 -13.08 26.39 2.61
C GLN A 199 -13.16 25.27 3.66
N ASN A 200 -14.38 24.82 4.01
CA ASN A 200 -14.57 23.73 4.96
C ASN A 200 -14.14 22.37 4.39
N GLU A 201 -14.42 22.11 3.12
CA GLU A 201 -13.95 20.91 2.43
C GLU A 201 -12.42 20.90 2.35
N LEU A 202 -11.80 22.03 1.98
CA LEU A 202 -10.34 22.17 1.95
C LEU A 202 -9.72 21.95 3.33
N LYS A 203 -10.30 22.50 4.41
CA LYS A 203 -9.83 22.27 5.78
C LYS A 203 -9.90 20.81 6.18
N ARG A 204 -10.97 20.09 5.81
CA ARG A 204 -11.09 18.65 6.07
C ARG A 204 -10.08 17.82 5.28
N ILE A 205 -9.85 18.16 4.01
CA ILE A 205 -8.84 17.46 3.19
C ILE A 205 -7.42 17.78 3.68
N HIS A 206 -7.14 19.01 4.10
CA HIS A 206 -5.86 19.44 4.65
C HIS A 206 -5.52 18.67 5.93
N GLN A 207 -6.48 18.55 6.84
CA GLN A 207 -6.32 17.73 8.03
C GLN A 207 -6.48 16.23 7.74
N GLY A 208 -6.83 15.88 6.50
CA GLY A 208 -7.25 14.59 5.95
C GLY A 208 -6.41 13.36 6.31
N PHE A 209 -6.95 12.21 5.94
CA PHE A 209 -6.27 10.92 5.95
C PHE A 209 -5.86 10.52 4.53
N ASN A 210 -4.80 9.72 4.42
CA ASN A 210 -4.30 9.17 3.17
C ASN A 210 -4.88 7.75 2.91
N MET A 211 -5.16 7.42 1.65
CA MET A 211 -5.75 6.14 1.25
C MET A 211 -4.77 4.95 1.15
N GLY A 212 -3.46 5.19 1.31
CA GLY A 212 -2.45 4.14 1.09
C GLY A 212 -2.40 3.04 2.15
N PHE A 213 -2.98 3.27 3.32
CA PHE A 213 -3.21 2.25 4.33
C PHE A 213 -4.51 2.54 5.06
N LEU A 214 -5.47 1.61 5.01
CA LEU A 214 -6.71 1.71 5.75
C LEU A 214 -7.16 0.36 6.29
N VAL A 215 -7.88 0.38 7.40
CA VAL A 215 -8.64 -0.75 7.93
C VAL A 215 -10.12 -0.38 7.84
N ALA A 216 -10.95 -1.19 7.21
CA ALA A 216 -12.37 -0.95 7.06
C ALA A 216 -13.18 -1.92 7.93
N ASN A 217 -14.16 -1.39 8.67
CA ASN A 217 -15.18 -2.19 9.34
C ASN A 217 -16.36 -2.40 8.39
N LEU A 218 -16.37 -3.55 7.72
CA LEU A 218 -17.34 -3.88 6.68
C LEU A 218 -18.73 -4.18 7.23
N ASP A 219 -18.84 -4.67 8.48
CA ASP A 219 -20.14 -4.82 9.15
C ASP A 219 -20.82 -3.45 9.31
N LEU A 220 -20.08 -2.47 9.84
CA LEU A 220 -20.62 -1.12 9.98
C LEU A 220 -20.82 -0.44 8.63
N TRP A 221 -20.01 -0.73 7.61
CA TRP A 221 -20.25 -0.21 6.26
C TRP A 221 -21.60 -0.68 5.70
N ARG A 222 -21.93 -1.96 5.89
CA ARG A 222 -23.23 -2.53 5.51
C ARG A 222 -24.37 -1.89 6.31
N GLU A 223 -24.22 -1.84 7.63
CA GLU A 223 -25.25 -1.28 8.53
C GLU A 223 -25.52 0.21 8.25
N ASN A 224 -24.47 0.99 8.00
CA ASN A 224 -24.55 2.45 7.86
C ASN A 224 -24.75 2.90 6.40
N GLY A 225 -24.86 1.97 5.45
CA GLY A 225 -25.04 2.29 4.03
C GLY A 225 -23.86 3.05 3.42
N PHE A 226 -22.63 2.75 3.87
CA PHE A 226 -21.41 3.47 3.47
C PHE A 226 -21.25 3.54 1.95
N GLU A 227 -21.33 2.41 1.26
CA GLU A 227 -21.10 2.35 -0.19
C GLU A 227 -22.16 3.15 -0.95
N LYS A 228 -23.42 3.09 -0.53
CA LYS A 228 -24.50 3.89 -1.11
C LYS A 228 -24.21 5.39 -0.98
N ILE A 229 -23.81 5.84 0.20
CA ILE A 229 -23.46 7.25 0.45
C ILE A 229 -22.26 7.66 -0.42
N ALA A 230 -21.23 6.81 -0.51
CA ALA A 230 -20.05 7.09 -1.32
C ALA A 230 -20.39 7.18 -2.82
N LEU A 231 -21.21 6.26 -3.34
CA LEU A 231 -21.65 6.25 -4.73
C LEU A 231 -22.47 7.49 -5.09
N GLU A 232 -23.46 7.86 -4.26
CA GLU A 232 -24.25 9.08 -4.47
C GLU A 232 -23.38 10.33 -4.43
N PHE A 233 -22.39 10.39 -3.53
CA PHE A 233 -21.44 11.49 -3.49
C PHE A 233 -20.60 11.57 -4.77
N LEU A 234 -20.07 10.44 -5.27
CA LEU A 234 -19.30 10.41 -6.52
C LEU A 234 -20.14 10.81 -7.73
N LYS A 235 -21.40 10.36 -7.81
CA LYS A 235 -22.32 10.77 -8.90
C LYS A 235 -22.42 12.29 -9.00
N THR A 236 -22.51 12.99 -7.86
CA THR A 236 -22.66 14.45 -7.84
C THR A 236 -21.33 15.20 -7.91
N ARG A 237 -20.28 14.74 -7.22
CA ARG A 237 -19.04 15.49 -7.00
C ARG A 237 -17.80 14.86 -7.61
N GLY A 238 -17.85 13.61 -8.07
CA GLY A 238 -16.66 12.84 -8.47
C GLY A 238 -15.81 13.49 -9.57
N LYS A 239 -16.45 14.22 -10.50
CA LYS A 239 -15.76 14.98 -11.57
C LYS A 239 -15.00 16.20 -11.05
N ASP A 240 -15.28 16.62 -9.83
CA ASP A 240 -14.65 17.76 -9.14
C ASP A 240 -13.55 17.35 -8.16
N LEU A 241 -13.21 16.05 -8.02
CA LEU A 241 -12.20 15.56 -7.06
C LEU A 241 -10.84 15.16 -7.69
N PHE A 242 -9.72 15.66 -7.14
CA PHE A 242 -8.36 15.40 -7.64
C PHE A 242 -7.71 14.11 -7.09
N TYR A 243 -8.26 13.58 -5.99
CA TYR A 243 -8.04 12.24 -5.46
C TYR A 243 -9.41 11.70 -5.01
N PRO A 244 -10.22 11.12 -5.91
CA PRO A 244 -11.66 10.94 -5.68
C PRO A 244 -12.02 10.24 -4.38
N GLU A 245 -11.44 9.07 -4.13
CA GLU A 245 -11.68 8.32 -2.89
C GLU A 245 -11.17 9.07 -1.64
N GLN A 246 -9.95 9.61 -1.66
CA GLN A 246 -9.37 10.32 -0.53
C GLN A 246 -10.15 11.60 -0.20
N CYS A 247 -10.54 12.38 -1.21
CA CYS A 247 -11.35 13.59 -1.02
C CYS A 247 -12.71 13.21 -0.42
N LEU A 248 -13.37 12.19 -0.99
CA LEU A 248 -14.67 11.72 -0.50
C LEU A 248 -14.61 11.30 0.97
N ILE A 249 -13.66 10.45 1.35
CA ILE A 249 -13.50 10.01 2.74
C ILE A 249 -13.33 11.21 3.67
N ASN A 250 -12.45 12.14 3.31
CA ASN A 250 -12.17 13.31 4.15
C ASN A 250 -13.31 14.33 4.15
N MET A 251 -14.13 14.41 3.11
CA MET A 251 -15.27 15.33 3.08
C MET A 251 -16.47 14.77 3.83
N VAL A 252 -16.74 13.47 3.69
CA VAL A 252 -17.98 12.82 4.15
C VAL A 252 -17.78 12.05 5.46
N PHE A 253 -16.72 11.27 5.56
CA PHE A 253 -16.52 10.29 6.64
C PHE A 253 -15.47 10.70 7.68
N TRP A 254 -14.84 11.88 7.55
CA TRP A 254 -13.80 12.41 8.44
C TRP A 254 -13.97 12.08 9.93
N LYS A 255 -15.15 12.36 10.52
CA LYS A 255 -15.42 12.14 11.95
C LYS A 255 -15.53 10.65 12.34
N ARG A 256 -15.77 9.78 11.36
CA ARG A 256 -15.93 8.33 11.49
C ARG A 256 -14.63 7.57 11.23
N VAL A 257 -13.51 8.28 11.01
CA VAL A 257 -12.17 7.70 10.91
C VAL A 257 -11.50 7.69 12.29
N LEU A 258 -10.90 6.56 12.65
CA LEU A 258 -9.94 6.40 13.71
C LEU A 258 -8.55 6.73 13.14
N GLU A 259 -7.85 7.66 13.75
CA GLU A 259 -6.47 7.97 13.34
C GLU A 259 -5.53 6.86 13.78
N LEU A 260 -4.87 6.24 12.82
CA LEU A 260 -3.78 5.31 13.04
C LEU A 260 -2.45 6.07 13.14
N PRO A 261 -1.47 5.55 13.90
CA PRO A 261 -0.12 6.09 13.98
C PRO A 261 0.51 6.26 12.60
N ILE A 262 1.33 7.30 12.48
CA ILE A 262 1.99 7.65 11.22
C ILE A 262 2.88 6.52 10.65
N TYR A 263 3.30 5.58 11.50
CA TYR A 263 4.19 4.45 11.16
C TYR A 263 3.59 3.50 10.12
N TYR A 264 2.26 3.44 10.04
CA TYR A 264 1.54 2.60 9.07
C TYR A 264 1.48 3.19 7.66
N ASN A 265 1.91 4.45 7.46
CA ASN A 265 1.95 5.08 6.14
C ASN A 265 2.98 6.21 6.07
N CYS A 266 4.27 5.86 6.10
CA CYS A 266 5.37 6.81 6.05
C CYS A 266 5.80 7.08 4.60
N TYR A 267 5.74 8.32 4.15
CA TYR A 267 6.13 8.68 2.79
C TYR A 267 7.65 8.58 2.64
N SER A 268 8.13 7.80 1.68
CA SER A 268 9.57 7.60 1.44
C SER A 268 10.30 8.93 1.20
N ASP A 269 9.63 9.88 0.55
CA ASP A 269 10.18 11.19 0.16
C ASP A 269 10.50 12.08 1.36
N PHE A 270 9.93 11.78 2.52
CA PHE A 270 10.12 12.53 3.75
C PHE A 270 10.67 11.68 4.91
N PHE A 271 11.21 10.48 4.59
CA PHE A 271 11.63 9.48 5.57
C PHE A 271 12.51 10.04 6.71
N LYS A 272 13.48 10.91 6.36
CA LYS A 272 14.44 11.48 7.32
C LYS A 272 13.90 12.66 8.15
N LYS A 273 12.76 13.25 7.76
CA LYS A 273 12.30 14.53 8.32
C LYS A 273 11.23 14.38 9.41
N TYR A 274 10.36 13.39 9.29
CA TYR A 274 9.13 13.33 10.10
C TYR A 274 8.87 12.01 10.83
N TYR A 275 9.66 10.96 10.60
CA TYR A 275 9.32 9.62 11.10
C TYR A 275 10.33 9.11 12.13
N PRO A 276 9.86 8.44 13.20
CA PRO A 276 10.74 7.83 14.19
C PRO A 276 11.41 6.56 13.63
N LYS A 277 12.25 5.92 14.46
CA LYS A 277 12.97 4.70 14.09
C LYS A 277 12.06 3.49 13.80
N ASN A 278 10.80 3.50 14.24
CA ASN A 278 9.90 2.35 14.23
C ASN A 278 8.86 2.46 13.10
N ILE A 279 9.32 2.36 11.86
CA ILE A 279 8.45 2.44 10.69
C ILE A 279 7.87 1.06 10.39
N ILE A 280 6.57 1.01 10.10
CA ILE A 280 5.90 -0.24 9.72
C ILE A 280 5.78 -0.33 8.21
N MET A 281 5.37 0.75 7.55
CA MET A 281 5.21 0.80 6.09
C MET A 281 5.83 2.06 5.51
N LEU A 282 6.71 1.89 4.53
CA LEU A 282 7.17 2.94 3.64
C LEU A 282 6.34 2.95 2.37
N HIS A 283 5.86 4.13 2.00
CA HIS A 283 5.01 4.37 0.85
C HIS A 283 5.74 5.24 -0.17
N PHE A 284 5.98 4.68 -1.36
CA PHE A 284 6.72 5.32 -2.45
C PHE A 284 5.81 6.21 -3.31
N ILE A 285 5.24 7.28 -2.76
CA ILE A 285 4.18 8.07 -3.44
C ILE A 285 4.67 8.75 -4.72
N GLN A 286 5.73 9.55 -4.65
CA GLN A 286 6.18 10.35 -5.78
C GLN A 286 7.08 9.55 -6.72
N TYR A 287 8.08 8.89 -6.15
CA TYR A 287 9.10 8.19 -6.93
C TYR A 287 9.07 6.71 -6.64
N LYS A 288 8.98 5.93 -7.73
CA LYS A 288 8.92 4.49 -7.64
C LYS A 288 10.32 3.90 -7.79
N PRO A 289 10.83 3.10 -6.84
CA PRO A 289 12.20 2.57 -6.89
C PRO A 289 12.45 1.62 -8.08
N TRP A 290 11.39 1.10 -8.71
CA TRP A 290 11.49 0.32 -9.95
C TRP A 290 11.54 1.15 -11.24
N ARG A 291 11.13 2.43 -11.21
CA ARG A 291 11.26 3.30 -12.39
C ARG A 291 12.72 3.73 -12.57
N SER A 292 13.16 3.85 -13.83
CA SER A 292 14.56 4.04 -14.19
C SER A 292 15.27 5.16 -13.41
N VAL A 293 16.46 4.83 -12.91
CA VAL A 293 17.49 5.73 -12.38
C VAL A 293 17.84 6.87 -13.37
N SER A 294 17.68 6.66 -14.70
CA SER A 294 17.94 7.69 -15.71
C SER A 294 16.92 8.83 -15.75
N SER A 295 15.73 8.66 -15.15
CA SER A 295 14.74 9.75 -15.00
C SER A 295 15.05 10.70 -13.83
N LEU A 296 16.06 10.37 -13.00
CA LEU A 296 16.37 11.05 -11.76
C LEU A 296 17.57 12.00 -11.89
N ASN A 297 17.61 12.87 -12.91
CA ASN A 297 18.56 13.99 -13.10
C ASN A 297 19.19 14.49 -11.77
N GLY A 298 20.30 13.89 -11.32
CA GLY A 298 21.03 14.24 -10.10
C GLY A 298 20.37 13.97 -8.73
N ARG A 299 19.21 13.31 -8.63
CA ARG A 299 18.48 13.10 -7.35
C ARG A 299 18.73 11.75 -6.64
N LEU A 300 19.66 10.93 -7.13
CA LEU A 300 19.88 9.57 -6.62
C LEU A 300 20.34 9.48 -5.16
N ILE A 301 20.88 10.57 -4.60
CA ILE A 301 21.51 10.57 -3.27
C ILE A 301 20.47 10.43 -2.13
N CYS A 302 19.22 10.83 -2.35
CA CYS A 302 18.15 10.64 -1.36
C CYS A 302 17.49 9.24 -1.41
N TYR A 303 17.89 8.38 -2.35
CA TYR A 303 17.28 7.07 -2.58
C TYR A 303 18.07 5.89 -2.00
N GLU A 304 19.33 6.06 -1.60
CA GLU A 304 20.19 4.91 -1.31
C GLU A 304 19.65 4.02 -0.17
N ALA A 305 19.08 4.58 0.90
CA ALA A 305 18.61 3.79 2.04
C ALA A 305 17.21 3.19 1.79
N GLU A 306 16.28 4.00 1.29
CA GLU A 306 14.89 3.64 1.02
C GLU A 306 14.80 2.65 -0.15
N ALA A 307 15.55 2.89 -1.23
CA ALA A 307 15.67 1.93 -2.31
C ALA A 307 16.43 0.67 -1.86
N SER A 308 17.31 0.73 -0.84
CA SER A 308 17.94 -0.49 -0.30
C SER A 308 16.93 -1.42 0.36
N PHE A 309 15.99 -0.89 1.15
CA PHE A 309 14.91 -1.73 1.71
C PHE A 309 14.09 -2.39 0.60
N TRP A 310 13.74 -1.62 -0.42
CA TRP A 310 12.98 -2.12 -1.54
C TRP A 310 13.76 -3.18 -2.36
N LEU A 311 15.03 -2.92 -2.70
CA LEU A 311 15.90 -3.83 -3.44
C LEU A 311 16.17 -5.13 -2.68
N ALA A 312 16.38 -5.05 -1.36
CA ALA A 312 16.59 -6.22 -0.52
C ALA A 312 15.41 -7.20 -0.62
N ASN A 313 14.19 -6.69 -0.59
CA ASN A 313 12.98 -7.49 -0.74
C ASN A 313 12.76 -7.94 -2.19
N LEU A 314 13.03 -7.10 -3.19
CA LEU A 314 12.97 -7.49 -4.61
C LEU A 314 13.81 -8.74 -4.88
N PHE A 315 15.01 -8.83 -4.31
CA PHE A 315 15.92 -9.97 -4.51
C PHE A 315 15.41 -11.30 -3.94
N CYS A 316 14.40 -11.26 -3.08
CA CYS A 316 13.70 -12.44 -2.60
C CYS A 316 12.54 -12.88 -3.53
N THR A 317 12.16 -12.06 -4.51
CA THR A 317 11.09 -12.36 -5.46
C THR A 317 11.62 -12.88 -6.80
N PRO A 318 10.79 -13.57 -7.61
CA PRO A 318 11.13 -13.89 -9.00
C PRO A 318 11.32 -12.67 -9.91
N PHE A 319 10.70 -11.53 -9.58
CA PHE A 319 10.75 -10.30 -10.37
C PHE A 319 12.14 -9.65 -10.43
N LYS A 320 13.08 -10.07 -9.57
CA LYS A 320 14.48 -9.63 -9.67
C LYS A 320 15.09 -9.86 -11.05
N ASN A 321 14.70 -10.95 -11.72
CA ASN A 321 15.23 -11.28 -13.05
C ASN A 321 14.74 -10.27 -14.09
N ASP A 322 13.46 -9.89 -14.03
CA ASP A 322 12.86 -8.89 -14.92
C ASP A 322 13.54 -7.53 -14.71
N PHE A 323 13.73 -7.15 -13.44
CA PHE A 323 14.44 -5.92 -13.07
C PHE A 323 15.87 -5.90 -13.63
N PHE A 324 16.63 -6.98 -13.46
CA PHE A 324 18.00 -7.04 -14.00
C PHE A 324 18.02 -7.05 -15.53
N LYS A 325 17.09 -7.76 -16.18
CA LYS A 325 16.99 -7.81 -17.64
C LYS A 325 16.74 -6.41 -18.21
N GLU A 326 15.76 -5.68 -17.67
CA GLU A 326 15.47 -4.30 -18.06
C GLU A 326 16.72 -3.42 -17.90
N ARG A 327 17.43 -3.51 -16.76
CA ARG A 327 18.64 -2.71 -16.51
C ARG A 327 19.81 -3.08 -17.43
N LEU A 328 19.96 -4.35 -17.81
CA LEU A 328 20.97 -4.80 -18.77
C LEU A 328 20.64 -4.37 -20.21
N GLU A 329 19.37 -4.29 -20.58
CA GLU A 329 18.95 -3.76 -21.88
C GLU A 329 19.23 -2.26 -21.96
N MET A 330 18.89 -1.49 -20.91
CA MET A 330 19.24 -0.08 -20.79
C MET A 330 20.75 0.18 -20.81
N ALA A 331 21.56 -0.78 -20.37
CA ALA A 331 23.01 -0.68 -20.36
C ALA A 331 23.66 -0.66 -21.74
N LYS A 332 22.95 -1.22 -22.73
CA LYS A 332 23.39 -1.28 -24.13
C LYS A 332 23.15 0.06 -24.83
N ASP A 333 22.25 0.89 -24.31
CA ASP A 333 22.03 2.27 -24.71
C ASP A 333 22.99 3.21 -23.97
N GLN A 334 23.37 4.35 -24.57
CA GLN A 334 24.32 5.35 -24.04
C GLN A 334 24.00 5.90 -22.62
N GLN A 335 22.87 5.54 -22.02
CA GLN A 335 22.45 5.94 -20.68
C GLN A 335 23.27 5.31 -19.53
N MET A 336 24.12 4.31 -19.80
CA MET A 336 24.86 3.56 -18.76
C MET A 336 26.04 4.29 -18.11
N GLN A 337 26.60 5.32 -18.75
CA GLN A 337 27.71 6.12 -18.18
C GLN A 337 27.30 6.79 -16.85
N SER A 338 26.02 7.17 -16.71
CA SER A 338 25.48 7.70 -15.45
C SER A 338 25.13 6.59 -14.43
N PHE A 339 24.73 5.40 -14.87
CA PHE A 339 24.36 4.31 -13.94
C PHE A 339 25.58 3.70 -13.23
N LYS A 340 26.70 3.50 -13.94
CA LYS A 340 27.97 3.00 -13.37
C LYS A 340 28.58 3.94 -12.33
N THR A 341 28.32 5.24 -12.42
CA THR A 341 28.81 6.25 -11.47
C THR A 341 27.97 6.31 -10.19
N HIS A 342 26.72 5.85 -10.21
CA HIS A 342 25.77 6.05 -9.10
C HIS A 342 25.43 4.80 -8.28
N ILE A 343 25.58 3.58 -8.80
CA ILE A 343 25.65 2.42 -7.92
C ILE A 343 27.10 2.31 -7.46
N ARG A 344 27.40 2.84 -6.27
CA ARG A 344 28.71 2.64 -5.64
C ARG A 344 29.03 1.14 -5.69
N SER A 345 30.22 0.81 -6.17
CA SER A 345 30.75 -0.56 -6.24
C SER A 345 30.52 -1.34 -4.94
N LYS A 346 30.43 -0.63 -3.81
CA LYS A 346 30.04 -1.15 -2.50
C LYS A 346 28.66 -1.82 -2.46
N THR A 347 27.58 -1.26 -3.03
CA THR A 347 26.24 -1.89 -2.97
C THR A 347 26.18 -3.19 -3.78
N ILE A 348 26.80 -3.20 -4.96
CA ILE A 348 26.95 -4.41 -5.78
C ILE A 348 27.84 -5.42 -5.05
N ARG A 349 28.95 -4.97 -4.48
CA ARG A 349 29.91 -5.81 -3.74
C ARG A 349 29.33 -6.37 -2.45
N ASP A 350 28.52 -5.60 -1.72
CA ASP A 350 27.80 -6.00 -0.51
C ASP A 350 26.69 -6.99 -0.87
N TYR A 351 26.00 -6.81 -2.01
CA TYR A 351 25.07 -7.81 -2.55
C TYR A 351 25.78 -9.11 -2.95
N PHE A 352 26.92 -9.03 -3.64
CA PHE A 352 27.73 -10.22 -3.95
C PHE A 352 28.22 -10.91 -2.67
N TYR A 353 28.64 -10.14 -1.66
CA TYR A 353 29.02 -10.66 -0.35
C TYR A 353 27.84 -11.34 0.36
N PHE A 354 26.65 -10.73 0.32
CA PHE A 354 25.42 -11.29 0.88
C PHE A 354 25.02 -12.59 0.17
N ARG A 355 25.07 -12.62 -1.17
CA ARG A 355 24.85 -13.82 -2.00
C ARG A 355 25.81 -14.95 -1.63
N ILE A 356 27.11 -14.65 -1.57
CA ILE A 356 28.14 -15.62 -1.20
C ILE A 356 27.89 -16.13 0.23
N LYS A 357 27.60 -15.24 1.18
CA LYS A 357 27.32 -15.60 2.58
C LYS A 357 26.07 -16.47 2.73
N ASN A 358 25.01 -16.22 1.95
CA ASN A 358 23.79 -17.01 1.99
C ASN A 358 23.91 -18.36 1.26
N ILE A 359 24.65 -18.40 0.15
CA ILE A 359 25.02 -19.66 -0.53
C ILE A 359 25.87 -20.53 0.41
N LEU A 360 26.88 -19.94 1.06
CA LEU A 360 27.69 -20.66 2.06
C LEU A 360 26.87 -21.15 3.25
N LYS A 361 25.92 -20.34 3.75
CA LYS A 361 24.98 -20.76 4.80
C LYS A 361 24.05 -21.90 4.37
N SER A 362 23.61 -21.95 3.11
CA SER A 362 22.80 -23.06 2.61
C SER A 362 23.63 -24.34 2.41
N PHE A 363 24.91 -24.21 2.04
CA PHE A 363 25.84 -25.34 1.95
C PHE A 363 26.26 -25.90 3.32
N CYS A 364 26.32 -25.08 4.36
CA CYS A 364 26.59 -25.54 5.72
C CYS A 364 25.38 -26.20 6.40
N LYS A 365 24.14 -25.97 5.90
CA LYS A 365 22.93 -26.62 6.42
C LYS A 365 22.61 -27.97 5.75
N THR A 366 23.27 -28.31 4.65
CA THR A 366 23.10 -29.59 3.93
C THR A 366 24.15 -30.64 4.30
N LYS A 367 24.98 -30.37 5.31
CA LYS A 367 25.88 -31.35 5.94
C LYS A 367 25.53 -31.50 7.42
N HIS A 368 24.39 -32.12 7.72
CA HIS A 368 24.15 -32.91 8.92
C HIS A 368 22.99 -33.87 8.67
#